data_AF-A0A7J4V9P6-F1
#
_entry.id   AF-A0A7J4V9P6-F1
#
_cell.length_a   1.000
_cell.length_b   1.000
_cell.length_c   1.000
_cell.angle_alpha   90.00
_cell.angle_beta   90.00
_cell.angle_gamma   90.00
#
_symmetry.space_group_name_H-M   'P 1'
#
loop_
_entity.id
_entity.type
_entity.pdbx_description
1 polymer ?
#
loop_
_entity_poly.entity_id
_entity_poly.type
_entity_poly.pdbx_seq_one_letter_code
_entity_poly.pdbx_strand_id
1 'polypeptide(L)'
;MKKFITLLALVLTVQIHSQITGLSGWNIVLDPGHSGQENMGIHNYSEAMKNLYVARHLRAFLLDSTDIDTVYMTRTDSIQVVGLSQRSDYANSIGAAWFHSIHSDAGSATSNTTLMLWGQYANGQEKVPNGGKAMSDIMIGNLTKGMRTNTVYGSIGDCSFYGCTSGGPYLSVNRLTNMPSELSEAGFHTNPRQNQLNMNYEWKRLEAKTFWWSIIKFKGAQRPYPGIVAGIITDSESGQPINGAVITVNGRTYTTDTYQSLFYKYSNDSTLLRNGFYYFEKVPGGNQSISVSAPGYDTYNSTVAMSDTFFTFRDVALVNAMPPYVSGIIPAEGDSLYPGVNSLQITFSRPMDTASVNAAYSFSPAVVSAARVWNANERTLTINTSAFQFGTQYTLTIQPTAKDKYNHPLDGDGNGTGGDAFVHNFSTRVPDAIAPKVVFSYPADMANVMEKRPVINLTFSEPIKTSSLSGKISYINTSTNANIQT
;
A
#
# COMPACT_ATOMS: atom_id res chain seq x y z
N MET A 1 38.60 -60.53 8.65
CA MET A 1 38.26 -59.09 8.56
C MET A 1 36.86 -58.89 9.18
N LYS A 2 36.78 -58.36 10.40
CA LYS A 2 35.50 -58.09 11.08
C LYS A 2 35.01 -56.71 10.63
N LYS A 3 33.84 -56.65 9.98
CA LYS A 3 33.18 -55.41 9.55
C LYS A 3 32.63 -54.69 10.79
N PHE A 4 33.16 -53.50 11.08
CA PHE A 4 32.54 -52.58 12.04
C PHE A 4 31.38 -51.88 11.35
N ILE A 5 30.17 -52.12 11.84
CA ILE A 5 28.98 -51.34 11.50
C ILE A 5 28.98 -50.14 12.45
N THR A 6 29.27 -48.96 11.93
CA THR A 6 29.17 -47.70 12.68
C THR A 6 27.71 -47.29 12.69
N LEU A 7 27.04 -47.48 13.82
CA LEU A 7 25.67 -47.01 14.05
C LEU A 7 25.70 -45.49 14.21
N LEU A 8 25.23 -44.75 13.20
CA LEU A 8 25.10 -43.29 13.27
C LEU A 8 23.90 -42.96 14.17
N ALA A 9 24.16 -42.59 15.43
CA ALA A 9 23.13 -42.13 16.34
C ALA A 9 22.63 -40.74 15.90
N LEU A 10 21.43 -40.71 15.32
CA LEU A 10 20.71 -39.48 15.01
C LEU A 10 20.23 -38.85 16.33
N VAL A 11 21.00 -37.91 16.87
CA VAL A 11 20.60 -37.11 18.03
C VAL A 11 19.55 -36.10 17.56
N LEU A 12 18.27 -36.45 17.68
CA LEU A 12 17.17 -35.48 17.61
C LEU A 12 17.25 -34.59 18.86
N THR A 13 17.82 -33.39 18.73
CA THR A 13 17.67 -32.34 19.73
C THR A 13 16.24 -31.85 19.70
N VAL A 14 15.37 -32.42 20.53
CA VAL A 14 14.07 -31.83 20.84
C VAL A 14 14.33 -30.57 21.65
N GLN A 15 14.17 -29.39 21.04
CA GLN A 15 14.14 -28.13 21.80
C GLN A 15 12.87 -28.10 22.65
N ILE A 16 12.97 -28.61 23.87
CA ILE A 16 11.95 -28.41 24.91
C ILE A 16 11.99 -26.93 25.26
N HIS A 17 11.02 -26.16 24.75
CA HIS A 17 10.85 -24.78 25.17
C HIS A 17 10.32 -24.79 26.60
N SER A 18 11.02 -24.15 27.53
CA SER A 18 10.52 -24.02 28.90
C SER A 18 9.24 -23.21 28.90
N GLN A 19 8.21 -23.71 29.56
CA GLN A 19 6.98 -22.98 29.85
C GLN A 19 7.33 -21.66 30.58
N ILE A 20 6.67 -20.56 30.21
CA ILE A 20 6.78 -19.29 30.92
C ILE A 20 6.07 -19.42 32.26
N THR A 21 6.74 -19.06 33.35
CA THR A 21 6.19 -19.13 34.71
C THR A 21 5.74 -17.76 35.24
N GLY A 22 4.92 -17.76 36.29
CA GLY A 22 4.43 -16.54 36.99
C GLY A 22 2.95 -16.24 36.76
N LEU A 23 2.24 -17.11 36.07
CA LEU A 23 0.80 -17.04 35.83
C LEU A 23 0.02 -18.16 36.56
N SER A 24 0.70 -19.11 37.19
CA SER A 24 0.04 -20.11 38.04
C SER A 24 -0.79 -19.45 39.15
N GLY A 25 -1.97 -20.00 39.43
CA GLY A 25 -2.96 -19.41 40.34
C GLY A 25 -3.85 -18.35 39.69
N TRP A 26 -3.59 -17.97 38.42
CA TRP A 26 -4.32 -16.91 37.73
C TRP A 26 -5.18 -17.48 36.60
N ASN A 27 -6.37 -16.93 36.44
CA ASN A 27 -7.26 -17.22 35.33
C ASN A 27 -7.75 -15.91 34.68
N ILE A 28 -8.14 -16.00 33.41
CA ILE A 28 -8.61 -14.84 32.63
C ILE A 28 -9.81 -15.23 31.77
N VAL A 29 -10.77 -14.32 31.66
CA VAL A 29 -11.85 -14.39 30.67
C VAL A 29 -11.47 -13.51 29.49
N LEU A 30 -11.39 -14.12 28.30
CA LEU A 30 -11.28 -13.42 27.03
C LEU A 30 -12.68 -13.26 26.45
N ASP A 31 -13.09 -12.01 26.25
CA ASP A 31 -14.39 -11.67 25.71
C ASP A 31 -14.26 -11.22 24.25
N PRO A 32 -14.40 -12.11 23.26
CA PRO A 32 -14.49 -11.66 21.87
C PRO A 32 -15.79 -10.88 21.69
N GLY A 33 -15.65 -9.56 21.55
CA GLY A 33 -16.73 -8.61 21.41
C GLY A 33 -17.72 -9.00 20.32
N HIS A 34 -18.97 -8.57 20.48
CA HIS A 34 -20.09 -8.91 19.59
C HIS A 34 -20.36 -10.43 19.48
N SER A 35 -21.33 -10.82 18.66
CA SER A 35 -21.73 -12.20 18.42
C SER A 35 -22.05 -12.44 16.95
N GLY A 36 -22.08 -13.70 16.50
CA GLY A 36 -22.45 -14.02 15.13
C GLY A 36 -21.58 -13.29 14.09
N GLN A 37 -22.24 -12.55 13.20
CA GLN A 37 -21.64 -11.63 12.23
C GLN A 37 -21.98 -10.16 12.53
N GLU A 38 -22.26 -9.81 13.78
CA GLU A 38 -22.55 -8.43 14.16
C GLU A 38 -21.37 -7.48 13.86
N ASN A 39 -21.72 -6.20 13.67
CA ASN A 39 -20.82 -5.11 13.33
C ASN A 39 -20.01 -5.40 12.04
N MET A 40 -20.73 -5.40 10.91
CA MET A 40 -20.17 -5.73 9.61
C MET A 40 -19.14 -4.69 9.15
N GLY A 41 -17.96 -5.15 8.75
CA GLY A 41 -16.96 -4.32 8.07
C GLY A 41 -17.23 -4.11 6.59
N ILE A 42 -16.42 -3.25 5.97
CA ILE A 42 -16.66 -2.71 4.62
C ILE A 42 -16.65 -3.76 3.49
N HIS A 43 -15.98 -4.90 3.69
CA HIS A 43 -15.95 -6.00 2.71
C HIS A 43 -16.56 -7.29 3.27
N ASN A 44 -17.72 -7.19 3.92
CA ASN A 44 -18.49 -8.35 4.42
C ASN A 44 -17.72 -9.25 5.42
N TYR A 45 -16.68 -8.73 6.06
CA TYR A 45 -15.99 -9.39 7.17
C TYR A 45 -16.27 -8.62 8.46
N SER A 46 -16.98 -9.26 9.39
CA SER A 46 -17.46 -8.63 10.60
C SER A 46 -16.40 -8.51 11.69
N GLU A 47 -16.58 -7.51 12.55
CA GLU A 47 -15.81 -7.37 13.79
C GLU A 47 -15.96 -8.61 14.67
N ALA A 48 -17.18 -9.13 14.83
CA ALA A 48 -17.45 -10.31 15.65
C ALA A 48 -16.61 -11.52 15.21
N MET A 49 -16.40 -11.71 13.91
CA MET A 49 -15.54 -12.77 13.38
C MET A 49 -14.07 -12.49 13.70
N LYS A 50 -13.60 -11.27 13.48
CA LYS A 50 -12.23 -10.87 13.82
C LYS A 50 -11.92 -11.17 15.30
N ASN A 51 -12.73 -10.63 16.20
CA ASN A 51 -12.55 -10.70 17.65
C ASN A 51 -12.49 -12.16 18.14
N LEU A 52 -13.34 -13.03 17.60
CA LEU A 52 -13.36 -14.45 17.95
C LEU A 52 -12.03 -15.14 17.68
N TYR A 53 -11.47 -14.95 16.49
CA TYR A 53 -10.24 -15.63 16.10
C TYR A 53 -9.01 -15.03 16.80
N VAL A 54 -9.02 -13.73 17.08
CA VAL A 54 -8.00 -13.10 17.94
C VAL A 54 -8.04 -13.70 19.36
N ALA A 55 -9.23 -13.80 19.96
CA ALA A 55 -9.39 -14.41 21.29
C ALA A 55 -8.97 -15.89 21.31
N ARG A 56 -9.30 -16.67 20.27
CA ARG A 56 -8.86 -18.07 20.15
C ARG A 56 -7.34 -18.20 20.06
N HIS A 57 -6.67 -17.32 19.30
CA HIS A 57 -5.22 -17.30 19.24
C HIS A 57 -4.59 -16.90 20.58
N LEU A 58 -5.12 -15.87 21.24
CA LEU A 58 -4.63 -15.43 22.54
C LEU A 58 -4.79 -16.53 23.59
N ARG A 59 -5.94 -17.21 23.60
CA ARG A 59 -6.18 -18.38 24.44
C ARG A 59 -5.14 -19.47 24.23
N ALA A 60 -4.88 -19.83 22.96
CA ALA A 60 -3.87 -20.84 22.64
C ALA A 60 -2.48 -20.41 23.13
N PHE A 61 -2.07 -19.16 22.87
CA PHE A 61 -0.78 -18.68 23.36
C PHE A 61 -0.64 -18.77 24.88
N LEU A 62 -1.66 -18.35 25.63
CA LEU A 62 -1.63 -18.41 27.09
C LEU A 62 -1.54 -19.86 27.59
N LEU A 63 -2.37 -20.76 27.09
CA LEU A 63 -2.38 -22.16 27.53
C LEU A 63 -1.15 -22.96 27.08
N ASP A 64 -0.67 -22.74 25.86
CA ASP A 64 0.39 -23.56 25.26
C ASP A 64 1.79 -23.13 25.69
N SER A 65 1.96 -21.90 26.20
CA SER A 65 3.29 -21.33 26.47
C SER A 65 3.50 -20.79 27.87
N THR A 66 2.48 -20.78 28.73
CA THR A 66 2.57 -20.26 30.10
C THR A 66 2.01 -21.26 31.12
N ASP A 67 2.31 -21.06 32.40
CA ASP A 67 1.78 -21.81 33.55
C ASP A 67 0.42 -21.30 34.06
N ILE A 68 -0.32 -20.54 33.25
CA ILE A 68 -1.66 -20.05 33.60
C ILE A 68 -2.62 -21.20 33.89
N ASP A 69 -3.48 -21.04 34.91
CA ASP A 69 -4.38 -22.11 35.32
C ASP A 69 -5.48 -22.35 34.29
N THR A 70 -6.18 -21.28 33.88
CA THR A 70 -7.29 -21.41 32.94
C THR A 70 -7.52 -20.13 32.15
N VAL A 71 -7.88 -20.31 30.88
CA VAL A 71 -8.32 -19.24 29.99
C VAL A 71 -9.73 -19.56 29.50
N TYR A 72 -10.68 -18.75 29.96
CA TYR A 72 -12.09 -18.83 29.60
C TYR A 72 -12.40 -17.92 28.41
N MET A 73 -13.51 -18.21 27.71
CA MET A 73 -14.03 -17.35 26.66
C MET A 73 -15.53 -17.15 26.84
N THR A 74 -16.04 -15.94 26.68
CA THR A 74 -17.49 -15.66 26.77
C THR A 74 -18.28 -16.31 25.64
N ARG A 75 -17.65 -16.49 24.48
CA ARG A 75 -18.10 -17.36 23.37
C ARG A 75 -16.90 -17.99 22.67
N THR A 76 -17.07 -19.21 22.20
CA THR A 76 -16.03 -20.02 21.60
C THR A 76 -16.24 -20.26 20.11
N ASP A 77 -17.38 -19.90 19.53
CA ASP A 77 -17.67 -20.00 18.09
C ASP A 77 -18.40 -18.77 17.51
N SER A 78 -18.68 -18.84 16.20
CA SER A 78 -19.31 -17.77 15.42
C SER A 78 -20.84 -17.86 15.35
N ILE A 79 -21.45 -18.80 16.07
CA ILE A 79 -22.90 -19.03 16.10
C ILE A 79 -23.46 -18.56 17.44
N GLN A 80 -22.69 -18.71 18.52
CA GLN A 80 -23.07 -18.30 19.86
C GLN A 80 -23.39 -16.79 19.96
N VAL A 81 -24.61 -16.52 20.44
CA VAL A 81 -25.09 -15.17 20.75
C VAL A 81 -25.01 -14.93 22.25
N VAL A 82 -24.26 -13.91 22.66
CA VAL A 82 -24.01 -13.58 24.08
C VAL A 82 -24.21 -12.09 24.30
N GLY A 83 -25.20 -11.73 25.11
CA GLY A 83 -25.51 -10.34 25.47
C GLY A 83 -24.50 -9.72 26.42
N LEU A 84 -24.50 -8.39 26.52
CA LEU A 84 -23.55 -7.63 27.34
C LEU A 84 -23.55 -8.02 28.83
N SER A 85 -24.73 -8.20 29.43
CA SER A 85 -24.84 -8.63 30.84
C SER A 85 -24.33 -10.07 31.00
N GLN A 86 -24.71 -10.98 30.10
CA GLN A 86 -24.31 -12.39 30.15
C GLN A 86 -22.78 -12.56 30.14
N ARG A 87 -22.04 -11.70 29.43
CA ARG A 87 -20.57 -11.70 29.43
C ARG A 87 -19.99 -11.43 30.82
N SER A 88 -20.56 -10.43 31.50
CA SER A 88 -20.12 -10.04 32.85
C SER A 88 -20.58 -11.06 33.89
N ASP A 89 -21.83 -11.53 33.78
CA ASP A 89 -22.41 -12.55 34.67
C ASP A 89 -21.62 -13.85 34.60
N TYR A 90 -21.21 -14.28 33.40
CA TYR A 90 -20.35 -15.44 33.22
C TYR A 90 -19.02 -15.29 33.96
N ALA A 91 -18.30 -14.19 33.72
CA ALA A 91 -17.02 -13.91 34.37
C ALA A 91 -17.13 -13.83 35.90
N ASN A 92 -18.21 -13.23 36.40
CA ASN A 92 -18.51 -13.15 37.83
C ASN A 92 -18.82 -14.53 38.42
N SER A 93 -19.60 -15.35 37.72
CA SER A 93 -20.04 -16.66 38.22
C SER A 93 -18.88 -17.64 38.43
N ILE A 94 -17.81 -17.50 37.64
CA ILE A 94 -16.61 -18.35 37.72
C ILE A 94 -15.50 -17.75 38.60
N GLY A 95 -15.74 -16.58 39.21
CA GLY A 95 -14.75 -15.88 40.02
C GLY A 95 -13.49 -15.52 39.24
N ALA A 96 -13.64 -15.04 38.00
CA ALA A 96 -12.50 -14.76 37.14
C ALA A 96 -11.55 -13.74 37.79
N ALA A 97 -10.24 -13.94 37.67
CA ALA A 97 -9.26 -13.01 38.21
C ALA A 97 -9.01 -11.81 37.28
N TRP A 98 -9.43 -11.90 36.01
CA TRP A 98 -9.29 -10.85 35.02
C TRP A 98 -10.29 -10.96 33.86
N PHE A 99 -10.64 -9.83 33.25
CA PHE A 99 -11.53 -9.77 32.08
C PHE A 99 -10.95 -8.88 30.97
N HIS A 100 -10.66 -9.44 29.80
CA HIS A 100 -10.20 -8.69 28.62
C HIS A 100 -11.21 -8.80 27.48
N SER A 101 -11.87 -7.69 27.14
CA SER A 101 -12.75 -7.58 25.97
C SER A 101 -11.98 -7.19 24.71
N ILE A 102 -12.16 -7.93 23.62
CA ILE A 102 -11.41 -7.79 22.37
C ILE A 102 -12.34 -7.26 21.29
N HIS A 103 -11.98 -6.12 20.70
CA HIS A 103 -12.75 -5.38 19.73
C HIS A 103 -11.89 -4.77 18.60
N SER A 104 -12.55 -4.24 17.58
CA SER A 104 -11.97 -3.26 16.67
C SER A 104 -13.01 -2.21 16.28
N ASP A 105 -12.54 -0.99 16.03
CA ASP A 105 -13.40 0.18 16.00
C ASP A 105 -14.04 0.39 14.61
N ALA A 106 -15.00 1.31 14.54
CA ALA A 106 -15.69 1.70 13.33
C ALA A 106 -15.65 3.23 13.15
N GLY A 107 -15.47 3.66 11.91
CA GLY A 107 -15.35 5.07 11.57
C GLY A 107 -15.26 5.28 10.06
N SER A 108 -14.74 6.45 9.65
CA SER A 108 -14.51 6.72 8.23
C SER A 108 -13.53 5.71 7.62
N ALA A 109 -13.56 5.54 6.29
CA ALA A 109 -12.66 4.62 5.59
C ALA A 109 -11.16 4.93 5.77
N THR A 110 -10.82 6.16 6.18
CA THR A 110 -9.43 6.58 6.48
C THR A 110 -9.06 6.48 7.96
N SER A 111 -10.04 6.27 8.85
CA SER A 111 -9.80 6.10 10.28
C SER A 111 -9.03 4.82 10.53
N ASN A 112 -8.00 4.88 11.39
CA ASN A 112 -7.26 3.70 11.79
C ASN A 112 -6.38 3.98 13.02
N THR A 113 -6.99 4.00 14.21
CA THR A 113 -6.27 4.13 15.49
C THR A 113 -6.36 2.85 16.31
N THR A 114 -5.46 2.70 17.28
CA THR A 114 -5.64 1.74 18.38
C THR A 114 -6.09 2.47 19.65
N LEU A 115 -6.94 1.82 20.44
CA LEU A 115 -7.49 2.37 21.67
C LEU A 115 -7.58 1.26 22.74
N MET A 116 -7.27 1.60 23.98
CA MET A 116 -7.53 0.75 25.15
C MET A 116 -8.46 1.51 26.10
N LEU A 117 -9.55 0.86 26.53
CA LEU A 117 -10.55 1.40 27.43
C LEU A 117 -10.59 0.59 28.74
N TRP A 118 -10.19 1.22 29.84
CA TRP A 118 -10.27 0.62 31.18
C TRP A 118 -11.40 1.25 32.00
N GLY A 119 -11.91 0.51 32.99
CA GLY A 119 -13.06 0.98 33.78
C GLY A 119 -12.72 2.20 34.64
N GLN A 120 -13.44 3.30 34.44
CA GLN A 120 -13.22 4.53 35.20
C GLN A 120 -14.53 5.07 35.77
N TYR A 121 -14.55 5.50 37.03
CA TYR A 121 -15.69 6.23 37.59
C TYR A 121 -15.72 7.69 37.08
N ALA A 122 -16.89 8.33 37.13
CA ALA A 122 -17.06 9.73 36.69
C ALA A 122 -16.18 10.73 37.47
N ASN A 123 -15.71 10.36 38.67
CA ASN A 123 -14.76 11.17 39.44
C ASN A 123 -13.29 11.03 38.97
N GLY A 124 -13.05 10.30 37.88
CA GLY A 124 -11.74 10.09 37.28
C GLY A 124 -10.93 8.92 37.83
N GLN A 125 -11.37 8.29 38.93
CA GLN A 125 -10.70 7.15 39.53
C GLN A 125 -10.90 5.87 38.71
N GLU A 126 -9.91 4.99 38.71
CA GLU A 126 -10.05 3.63 38.17
C GLU A 126 -11.07 2.82 38.98
N LYS A 127 -11.80 1.93 38.31
CA LYS A 127 -12.71 0.99 38.95
C LYS A 127 -11.96 0.04 39.88
N VAL A 128 -12.53 -0.19 41.06
CA VAL A 128 -12.05 -1.20 42.01
C VAL A 128 -12.68 -2.57 41.69
N PRO A 129 -11.91 -3.67 41.72
CA PRO A 129 -10.46 -3.73 41.91
C PRO A 129 -9.67 -3.17 40.71
N ASN A 130 -8.59 -2.44 41.00
CA ASN A 130 -7.76 -1.76 40.00
C ASN A 130 -6.89 -2.76 39.22
N GLY A 131 -6.43 -2.36 38.04
CA GLY A 131 -5.44 -3.07 37.24
C GLY A 131 -5.62 -2.87 35.74
N GLY A 132 -6.86 -2.64 35.28
CA GLY A 132 -7.19 -2.46 33.86
C GLY A 132 -6.40 -1.32 33.22
N LYS A 133 -6.16 -0.22 33.95
CA LYS A 133 -5.32 0.89 33.47
C LYS A 133 -3.88 0.44 33.24
N ALA A 134 -3.27 -0.22 34.22
CA ALA A 134 -1.88 -0.66 34.13
C ALA A 134 -1.66 -1.69 32.99
N MET A 135 -2.59 -2.62 32.80
CA MET A 135 -2.56 -3.55 31.66
C MET A 135 -2.71 -2.79 30.32
N SER A 136 -3.66 -1.86 30.25
CA SER A 136 -3.91 -1.06 29.05
C SER A 136 -2.72 -0.19 28.64
N ASP A 137 -2.04 0.44 29.61
CA ASP A 137 -0.82 1.23 29.40
C ASP A 137 0.32 0.38 28.83
N ILE A 138 0.39 -0.90 29.19
CA ILE A 138 1.36 -1.85 28.60
C ILE A 138 0.92 -2.26 27.18
N MET A 139 -0.35 -2.59 27.00
CA MET A 139 -0.90 -3.14 25.75
C MET A 139 -0.82 -2.16 24.59
N ILE A 140 -1.17 -0.89 24.81
CA ILE A 140 -1.39 0.07 23.72
C ILE A 140 -0.17 0.19 22.80
N GLY A 141 1.04 0.24 23.35
CA GLY A 141 2.26 0.38 22.56
C GLY A 141 2.57 -0.85 21.70
N ASN A 142 2.34 -2.05 22.21
CA ASN A 142 2.52 -3.29 21.45
C ASN A 142 1.43 -3.42 20.38
N LEU A 143 0.18 -3.07 20.72
CA LEU A 143 -0.96 -3.14 19.82
C LEU A 143 -0.78 -2.20 18.63
N THR A 144 -0.46 -0.93 18.86
CA THR A 144 -0.20 0.05 17.78
C THR A 144 0.89 -0.44 16.82
N LYS A 145 2.03 -0.87 17.38
CA LYS A 145 3.18 -1.30 16.58
C LYS A 145 2.86 -2.59 15.81
N GLY A 146 2.18 -3.54 16.44
CA GLY A 146 1.81 -4.81 15.82
C GLY A 146 0.77 -4.65 14.71
N MET A 147 -0.26 -3.83 14.93
CA MET A 147 -1.34 -3.58 13.98
C MET A 147 -1.01 -2.54 12.91
N ARG A 148 0.17 -1.90 13.02
CA ARG A 148 0.72 -0.95 12.04
C ARG A 148 -0.27 0.18 11.71
N THR A 149 -1.01 0.65 12.71
CA THR A 149 -2.04 1.69 12.53
C THR A 149 -1.44 3.09 12.39
N ASN A 150 -0.16 3.27 12.75
CA ASN A 150 0.61 4.53 12.77
C ASN A 150 0.00 5.68 13.59
N THR A 151 -1.23 5.53 14.08
CA THR A 151 -1.92 6.48 14.95
C THR A 151 -2.48 5.75 16.16
N VAL A 152 -2.47 6.46 17.30
CA VAL A 152 -2.81 5.94 18.62
C VAL A 152 -3.81 6.90 19.23
N TYR A 153 -4.97 6.39 19.65
CA TYR A 153 -5.83 7.18 20.52
C TYR A 153 -5.24 7.18 21.94
N GLY A 154 -4.96 6.00 22.49
CA GLY A 154 -4.23 5.85 23.75
C GLY A 154 -4.84 4.78 24.66
N SER A 155 -4.36 4.76 25.89
CA SER A 155 -5.03 4.11 27.02
C SER A 155 -5.79 5.16 27.81
N ILE A 156 -7.10 5.02 27.93
CA ILE A 156 -7.97 6.01 28.55
C ILE A 156 -9.09 5.33 29.35
N GLY A 157 -9.50 5.98 30.44
CA GLY A 157 -10.66 5.55 31.21
C GLY A 157 -11.92 5.70 30.38
N ASP A 158 -12.78 4.69 30.37
CA ASP A 158 -13.95 4.66 29.51
C ASP A 158 -14.91 5.83 29.80
N CYS A 159 -15.06 6.24 31.06
CA CYS A 159 -15.85 7.42 31.38
C CYS A 159 -15.27 8.74 30.87
N SER A 160 -13.95 8.93 30.88
CA SER A 160 -13.32 10.09 30.24
C SER A 160 -13.50 10.06 28.72
N PHE A 161 -13.45 8.88 28.10
CA PHE A 161 -13.67 8.75 26.66
C PHE A 161 -15.11 9.08 26.26
N TYR A 162 -16.10 8.54 26.98
CA TYR A 162 -17.53 8.71 26.66
C TYR A 162 -18.19 9.92 27.34
N GLY A 163 -17.48 10.66 28.20
CA GLY A 163 -17.98 11.85 28.87
C GLY A 163 -19.01 11.59 29.97
N CYS A 164 -18.78 10.61 30.85
CA CYS A 164 -19.66 10.35 31.99
C CYS A 164 -19.81 11.58 32.89
N THR A 165 -21.04 11.98 33.20
CA THR A 165 -21.35 13.08 34.13
C THR A 165 -21.77 12.60 35.52
N SER A 166 -22.16 11.33 35.66
CA SER A 166 -22.44 10.67 36.93
C SER A 166 -22.28 9.15 36.79
N GLY A 167 -21.94 8.46 37.88
CA GLY A 167 -21.75 7.01 37.87
C GLY A 167 -20.43 6.58 37.22
N GLY A 168 -20.48 5.56 36.37
CA GLY A 168 -19.32 4.92 35.74
C GLY A 168 -18.95 3.57 36.36
N PRO A 169 -18.14 2.73 35.69
CA PRO A 169 -17.69 2.81 34.28
C PRO A 169 -18.78 2.90 33.22
N TYR A 170 -18.46 3.44 32.04
CA TYR A 170 -19.43 3.60 30.94
C TYR A 170 -19.73 2.27 30.25
N LEU A 171 -18.70 1.49 29.93
CA LEU A 171 -18.86 0.22 29.23
C LEU A 171 -19.45 -0.82 30.17
N SER A 172 -20.45 -1.57 29.70
CA SER A 172 -21.15 -2.56 30.53
C SER A 172 -20.19 -3.59 31.12
N VAL A 173 -19.25 -4.11 30.31
CA VAL A 173 -18.28 -5.11 30.76
C VAL A 173 -17.30 -4.54 31.78
N ASN A 174 -16.92 -3.26 31.67
CA ASN A 174 -16.12 -2.62 32.71
C ASN A 174 -16.95 -2.40 33.98
N ARG A 175 -18.22 -2.00 33.86
CA ARG A 175 -19.06 -1.66 35.00
C ARG A 175 -19.50 -2.87 35.82
N LEU A 176 -19.87 -3.97 35.17
CA LEU A 176 -20.59 -5.09 35.80
C LEU A 176 -19.69 -6.27 36.18
N THR A 177 -18.45 -6.31 35.73
CA THR A 177 -17.47 -7.32 36.16
C THR A 177 -16.97 -7.04 37.58
N ASN A 178 -16.72 -8.08 38.38
CA ASN A 178 -16.24 -7.96 39.76
C ASN A 178 -14.70 -7.97 39.89
N MET A 179 -14.00 -8.14 38.78
CA MET A 179 -12.55 -8.19 38.65
C MET A 179 -12.01 -6.99 37.85
N PRO A 180 -10.69 -6.76 37.80
CA PRO A 180 -10.13 -5.76 36.92
C PRO A 180 -10.42 -6.12 35.46
N SER A 181 -10.65 -5.10 34.64
CA SER A 181 -11.06 -5.28 33.26
C SER A 181 -10.58 -4.19 32.32
N GLU A 182 -10.38 -4.57 31.06
CA GLU A 182 -10.09 -3.66 29.95
C GLU A 182 -10.72 -4.14 28.65
N LEU A 183 -10.90 -3.20 27.73
CA LEU A 183 -11.34 -3.42 26.37
C LEU A 183 -10.28 -2.90 25.40
N SER A 184 -9.92 -3.70 24.39
CA SER A 184 -8.98 -3.31 23.34
C SER A 184 -9.68 -3.09 22.00
N GLU A 185 -9.41 -1.97 21.36
CA GLU A 185 -9.83 -1.62 20.00
C GLU A 185 -8.62 -1.63 19.07
N ALA A 186 -8.51 -2.67 18.25
CA ALA A 186 -7.34 -2.95 17.44
C ALA A 186 -7.53 -2.57 15.97
N GLY A 187 -7.44 -1.27 15.68
CA GLY A 187 -7.67 -0.73 14.34
C GLY A 187 -9.16 -0.67 13.99
N PHE A 188 -9.47 -0.40 12.72
CA PHE A 188 -10.84 -0.13 12.27
C PHE A 188 -11.31 -1.18 11.27
N HIS A 189 -12.42 -1.88 11.55
CA HIS A 189 -12.96 -2.87 10.60
C HIS A 189 -13.71 -2.24 9.42
N THR A 190 -13.97 -0.93 9.47
CA THR A 190 -14.48 -0.13 8.33
C THR A 190 -13.37 0.47 7.46
N ASN A 191 -12.10 0.40 7.88
CA ASN A 191 -10.97 0.80 7.06
C ASN A 191 -10.69 -0.28 6.00
N PRO A 192 -10.67 0.05 4.68
CA PRO A 192 -10.53 -0.94 3.62
C PRO A 192 -9.27 -1.82 3.75
N ARG A 193 -8.15 -1.21 4.15
CA ARG A 193 -6.88 -1.92 4.29
C ARG A 193 -6.89 -2.85 5.50
N GLN A 194 -7.35 -2.36 6.65
CA GLN A 194 -7.45 -3.17 7.86
C GLN A 194 -8.47 -4.29 7.71
N ASN A 195 -9.62 -4.04 7.08
CA ASN A 195 -10.63 -5.09 6.88
C ASN A 195 -10.08 -6.27 6.07
N GLN A 196 -9.32 -6.00 5.01
CA GLN A 196 -8.66 -7.05 4.20
C GLN A 196 -7.56 -7.80 4.98
N LEU A 197 -6.82 -7.11 5.85
CA LEU A 197 -5.85 -7.75 6.76
C LEU A 197 -6.57 -8.59 7.82
N ASN A 198 -7.66 -8.11 8.39
CA ASN A 198 -8.46 -8.81 9.41
C ASN A 198 -9.02 -10.14 8.90
N MET A 199 -9.24 -10.30 7.59
CA MET A 199 -9.62 -11.59 7.00
C MET A 199 -8.49 -12.64 7.13
N ASN A 200 -7.22 -12.24 7.03
CA ASN A 200 -6.07 -13.14 7.10
C ASN A 200 -5.94 -13.80 8.48
N TYR A 201 -5.74 -15.11 8.50
CA TYR A 201 -5.65 -15.90 9.74
C TYR A 201 -4.46 -15.45 10.62
N GLU A 202 -3.29 -15.28 10.02
CA GLU A 202 -2.06 -14.92 10.72
C GLU A 202 -2.01 -13.46 11.17
N TRP A 203 -2.74 -12.55 10.52
CA TRP A 203 -2.87 -11.17 11.00
C TRP A 203 -3.57 -11.13 12.36
N LYS A 204 -4.64 -11.92 12.54
CA LYS A 204 -5.33 -12.06 13.82
C LYS A 204 -4.44 -12.74 14.87
N ARG A 205 -3.58 -13.66 14.44
CA ARG A 205 -2.56 -14.27 15.29
C ARG A 205 -1.50 -13.25 15.73
N LEU A 206 -1.05 -12.38 14.83
CA LEU A 206 -0.13 -11.27 15.13
C LEU A 206 -0.73 -10.32 16.17
N GLU A 207 -2.01 -9.96 16.03
CA GLU A 207 -2.75 -9.16 17.00
C GLU A 207 -2.77 -9.83 18.38
N ALA A 208 -3.18 -11.10 18.44
CA ALA A 208 -3.20 -11.87 19.68
C ALA A 208 -1.81 -11.97 20.34
N LYS A 209 -0.73 -11.98 19.54
CA LYS A 209 0.64 -11.97 20.06
C LYS A 209 0.96 -10.68 20.80
N THR A 210 0.42 -9.54 20.35
CA THR A 210 0.60 -8.26 21.06
C THR A 210 -0.05 -8.28 22.44
N PHE A 211 -1.24 -8.87 22.56
CA PHE A 211 -1.92 -9.04 23.85
C PHE A 211 -1.17 -10.02 24.75
N TRP A 212 -0.75 -11.17 24.21
CA TRP A 212 0.01 -12.16 24.96
C TRP A 212 1.32 -11.58 25.54
N TRP A 213 2.11 -10.85 24.75
CA TRP A 213 3.31 -10.16 25.23
C TRP A 213 3.04 -9.15 26.33
N SER A 214 1.88 -8.49 26.27
CA SER A 214 1.50 -7.48 27.25
C SER A 214 1.04 -8.12 28.55
N ILE A 215 0.29 -9.22 28.48
CA ILE A 215 -0.16 -9.99 29.64
C ILE A 215 1.03 -10.59 30.38
N ILE A 216 1.96 -11.27 29.69
CA ILE A 216 3.12 -11.85 30.38
C ILE A 216 4.01 -10.77 31.00
N LYS A 217 4.14 -9.60 30.36
CA LYS A 217 4.85 -8.45 30.93
C LYS A 217 4.14 -7.90 32.16
N PHE A 218 2.82 -7.77 32.12
CA PHE A 218 2.01 -7.33 33.27
C PHE A 218 2.17 -8.29 34.46
N LYS A 219 2.28 -9.59 34.20
CA LYS A 219 2.54 -10.62 35.21
C LYS A 219 4.01 -10.70 35.66
N GLY A 220 4.88 -9.83 35.15
CA GLY A 220 6.29 -9.77 35.50
C GLY A 220 7.13 -10.92 34.92
N ALA A 221 6.58 -11.70 33.99
CA ALA A 221 7.28 -12.81 33.37
C ALA A 221 8.22 -12.32 32.27
N GLN A 222 9.36 -12.99 32.13
CA GLN A 222 10.33 -12.66 31.10
C GLN A 222 9.79 -13.07 29.72
N ARG A 223 9.79 -12.12 28.79
CA ARG A 223 9.37 -12.36 27.42
C ARG A 223 10.42 -13.21 26.68
N PRO A 224 10.02 -14.28 25.96
CA PRO A 224 10.93 -15.02 25.12
C PRO A 224 11.36 -14.20 23.90
N TYR A 225 12.45 -14.65 23.25
CA TYR A 225 12.90 -14.07 21.98
C TYR A 225 11.75 -14.05 20.96
N PRO A 226 11.50 -12.91 20.26
CA PRO A 226 10.34 -12.78 19.38
C PRO A 226 10.26 -13.82 18.27
N GLY A 227 11.34 -14.00 17.51
CA GLY A 227 11.40 -14.92 16.38
C GLY A 227 10.29 -14.75 15.34
N ILE A 228 9.79 -13.53 15.16
CA ILE A 228 8.70 -13.20 14.25
C ILE A 228 9.20 -12.30 13.11
N VAL A 229 8.90 -12.69 11.87
CA VAL A 229 8.99 -11.81 10.71
C VAL A 229 7.67 -11.83 9.95
N ALA A 230 7.21 -10.64 9.58
CA ALA A 230 5.96 -10.45 8.85
C ALA A 230 6.08 -9.25 7.92
N GLY A 231 5.21 -9.15 6.94
CA GLY A 231 5.22 -8.01 6.03
C GLY A 231 4.17 -8.11 4.95
N ILE A 232 4.13 -7.10 4.10
CA ILE A 232 3.25 -7.03 2.94
C ILE A 232 4.09 -7.16 1.68
N ILE A 233 3.70 -8.08 0.80
CA ILE A 233 4.23 -8.18 -0.56
C ILE A 233 3.31 -7.38 -1.48
N THR A 234 3.90 -6.42 -2.20
CA THR A 234 3.20 -5.48 -3.08
C THR A 234 3.84 -5.45 -4.46
N ASP A 235 3.07 -5.01 -5.45
CA ASP A 235 3.58 -4.63 -6.76
C ASP A 235 4.20 -3.23 -6.64
N SER A 236 5.44 -3.08 -7.11
CA SER A 236 6.23 -1.85 -6.96
C SER A 236 5.71 -0.66 -7.77
N GLU A 237 4.92 -0.89 -8.82
CA GLU A 237 4.43 0.17 -9.70
C GLU A 237 3.05 0.70 -9.25
N SER A 238 2.15 -0.20 -8.89
CA SER A 238 0.77 0.08 -8.46
C SER A 238 0.63 0.24 -6.94
N GLY A 239 1.60 -0.23 -6.17
CA GLY A 239 1.55 -0.30 -4.71
C GLY A 239 0.54 -1.32 -4.16
N GLN A 240 -0.11 -2.09 -5.03
CA GLN A 240 -1.17 -3.01 -4.61
C GLN A 240 -0.59 -4.30 -4.03
N PRO A 241 -1.17 -4.86 -2.95
CA PRO A 241 -0.76 -6.15 -2.43
C PRO A 241 -0.89 -7.28 -3.46
N ILE A 242 0.05 -8.24 -3.44
CA ILE A 242 0.07 -9.36 -4.39
C ILE A 242 -0.51 -10.61 -3.71
N ASN A 243 -1.55 -11.17 -4.34
CA ASN A 243 -2.14 -12.45 -3.95
C ASN A 243 -1.34 -13.62 -4.53
N GLY A 244 -1.15 -14.68 -3.75
CA GLY A 244 -0.42 -15.87 -4.18
C GLY A 244 1.10 -15.69 -4.32
N ALA A 245 1.65 -14.59 -3.81
CA ALA A 245 3.10 -14.42 -3.71
C ALA A 245 3.67 -15.44 -2.71
N VAL A 246 4.79 -16.06 -3.08
CA VAL A 246 5.49 -17.02 -2.25
C VAL A 246 6.72 -16.36 -1.66
N ILE A 247 6.86 -16.41 -0.34
CA ILE A 247 8.06 -15.98 0.37
C ILE A 247 8.67 -17.16 1.10
N THR A 248 10.00 -17.27 1.01
CA THR A 248 10.80 -18.22 1.77
C THR A 248 11.64 -17.47 2.80
N VAL A 249 11.53 -17.86 4.07
CA VAL A 249 12.40 -17.38 5.16
C VAL A 249 12.96 -18.57 5.89
N ASN A 250 14.29 -18.63 6.03
CA ASN A 250 14.99 -19.70 6.76
C ASN A 250 14.51 -21.12 6.33
N GLY A 251 14.40 -21.34 5.01
CA GLY A 251 13.97 -22.61 4.42
C GLY A 251 12.47 -22.96 4.59
N ARG A 252 11.66 -22.11 5.23
CA ARG A 252 10.20 -22.27 5.33
C ARG A 252 9.51 -21.35 4.35
N THR A 253 8.42 -21.82 3.76
CA THR A 253 7.64 -21.05 2.78
C THR A 253 6.31 -20.57 3.37
N TYR A 254 5.84 -19.44 2.87
CA TYR A 254 4.50 -18.91 3.10
C TYR A 254 3.96 -18.37 1.77
N THR A 255 2.69 -18.65 1.49
CA THR A 255 1.99 -18.14 0.30
C THR A 255 0.92 -17.16 0.75
N THR A 256 0.93 -15.94 0.22
CA THR A 256 -0.10 -14.93 0.53
C THR A 256 -1.46 -15.38 0.02
N ASP A 257 -2.52 -14.92 0.69
CA ASP A 257 -3.88 -15.34 0.34
C ASP A 257 -4.24 -15.04 -1.12
N THR A 258 -5.08 -15.89 -1.69
CA THR A 258 -5.67 -15.72 -3.02
C THR A 258 -7.17 -15.59 -2.94
N TYR A 259 -7.78 -15.31 -4.09
CA TYR A 259 -9.24 -15.40 -4.20
C TYR A 259 -9.74 -16.78 -3.78
N GLN A 260 -9.10 -17.84 -4.26
CA GLN A 260 -9.48 -19.22 -4.00
C GLN A 260 -9.23 -19.66 -2.55
N SER A 261 -8.18 -19.15 -1.89
CA SER A 261 -7.89 -19.53 -0.50
C SER A 261 -8.78 -18.81 0.51
N LEU A 262 -9.12 -17.54 0.25
CA LEU A 262 -9.77 -16.68 1.24
C LEU A 262 -10.87 -15.78 0.66
N PHE A 263 -10.58 -15.00 -0.38
CA PHE A 263 -11.43 -13.85 -0.70
C PHE A 263 -12.77 -14.19 -1.37
N TYR A 264 -12.93 -15.39 -1.93
CA TYR A 264 -14.21 -15.88 -2.48
C TYR A 264 -15.35 -15.88 -1.45
N LYS A 265 -15.02 -15.86 -0.16
CA LYS A 265 -15.99 -15.81 0.95
C LYS A 265 -16.65 -14.45 1.10
N TYR A 266 -16.04 -13.40 0.55
CA TYR A 266 -16.36 -12.00 0.89
C TYR A 266 -16.66 -11.13 -0.33
N SER A 267 -16.25 -11.57 -1.53
CA SER A 267 -16.46 -10.88 -2.80
C SER A 267 -16.68 -11.91 -3.92
N ASN A 268 -17.51 -11.55 -4.91
CA ASN A 268 -17.62 -12.30 -6.17
C ASN A 268 -16.63 -11.79 -7.24
N ASP A 269 -16.02 -10.63 -7.02
CA ASP A 269 -14.94 -10.09 -7.85
C ASP A 269 -13.59 -10.62 -7.33
N SER A 270 -12.90 -11.38 -8.18
CA SER A 270 -11.62 -12.02 -7.87
C SER A 270 -10.43 -11.07 -7.78
N THR A 271 -10.61 -9.82 -8.21
CA THR A 271 -9.56 -8.80 -8.26
C THR A 271 -9.68 -7.75 -7.15
N LEU A 272 -10.83 -7.69 -6.48
CA LEU A 272 -11.16 -6.64 -5.50
C LEU A 272 -10.32 -6.71 -4.23
N LEU A 273 -10.14 -7.91 -3.65
CA LEU A 273 -9.56 -8.09 -2.33
C LEU A 273 -8.15 -8.68 -2.41
N ARG A 274 -7.23 -8.08 -1.63
CA ARG A 274 -5.81 -8.40 -1.60
C ARG A 274 -5.15 -7.97 -0.29
N ASN A 275 -4.56 -8.90 0.44
CA ASN A 275 -3.86 -8.57 1.69
C ASN A 275 -2.34 -8.52 1.51
N GLY A 276 -1.77 -9.39 0.68
CA GLY A 276 -0.32 -9.57 0.48
C GLY A 276 0.44 -9.90 1.76
N PHE A 277 -0.24 -10.26 2.84
CA PHE A 277 0.36 -10.45 4.16
C PHE A 277 1.02 -11.81 4.25
N TYR A 278 2.22 -11.84 4.83
CA TYR A 278 2.92 -13.05 5.21
C TYR A 278 3.38 -12.98 6.65
N TYR A 279 3.58 -14.16 7.26
CA TYR A 279 3.93 -14.28 8.67
C TYR A 279 4.71 -15.57 8.95
N PHE A 280 5.79 -15.43 9.71
CA PHE A 280 6.57 -16.55 10.25
C PHE A 280 6.80 -16.36 11.75
N GLU A 281 6.70 -17.47 12.50
CA GLU A 281 7.16 -17.56 13.90
C GLU A 281 8.34 -18.53 14.03
N LYS A 282 8.99 -18.46 15.18
CA LYS A 282 10.12 -19.35 15.55
C LYS A 282 11.25 -19.27 14.52
N VAL A 283 11.48 -18.06 14.00
CA VAL A 283 12.63 -17.75 13.14
C VAL A 283 13.82 -17.43 14.04
N PRO A 284 15.00 -18.04 13.85
CA PRO A 284 16.19 -17.76 14.66
C PRO A 284 16.64 -16.30 14.61
N GLY A 285 17.46 -15.89 15.59
CA GLY A 285 18.12 -14.58 15.61
C GLY A 285 19.14 -14.38 14.49
N GLY A 286 19.59 -13.13 14.33
CA GLY A 286 20.56 -12.74 13.32
C GLY A 286 19.96 -12.51 11.93
N ASN A 287 20.82 -12.55 10.91
CA ASN A 287 20.41 -12.31 9.53
C ASN A 287 19.84 -13.58 8.91
N GLN A 288 18.64 -13.47 8.35
CA GLN A 288 17.93 -14.55 7.68
C GLN A 288 17.81 -14.24 6.20
N SER A 289 18.13 -15.20 5.34
CA SER A 289 17.91 -15.07 3.90
C SER A 289 16.41 -15.07 3.61
N ILE A 290 15.99 -14.16 2.74
CA ILE A 290 14.63 -14.09 2.22
C ILE A 290 14.63 -14.17 0.70
N SER A 291 13.68 -14.93 0.15
CA SER A 291 13.42 -15.01 -1.27
C SER A 291 11.93 -14.85 -1.50
N VAL A 292 11.52 -13.98 -2.42
CA VAL A 292 10.11 -13.71 -2.73
C VAL A 292 9.91 -13.83 -4.23
N SER A 293 8.86 -14.54 -4.63
CA SER A 293 8.50 -14.76 -6.02
C SER A 293 6.99 -14.73 -6.21
N ALA A 294 6.53 -14.25 -7.36
CA ALA A 294 5.14 -14.35 -7.78
C ALA A 294 5.09 -14.51 -9.32
N PRO A 295 4.05 -15.16 -9.88
CA PRO A 295 3.91 -15.26 -11.33
C PRO A 295 3.86 -13.86 -11.99
N GLY A 296 4.70 -13.64 -13.00
CA GLY A 296 4.80 -12.35 -13.70
C GLY A 296 5.70 -11.29 -13.03
N TYR A 297 6.43 -11.67 -11.97
CA TYR A 297 7.33 -10.78 -11.25
C TYR A 297 8.75 -11.32 -11.17
N ASP A 298 9.72 -10.41 -11.08
CA ASP A 298 11.10 -10.78 -10.78
C ASP A 298 11.21 -11.40 -9.40
N THR A 299 12.12 -12.37 -9.27
CA THR A 299 12.43 -12.94 -7.96
C THR A 299 13.26 -11.95 -7.17
N TYR A 300 12.77 -11.61 -5.98
CA TYR A 300 13.45 -10.74 -5.04
C TYR A 300 14.24 -11.59 -4.03
N ASN A 301 15.54 -11.35 -3.91
CA ASN A 301 16.39 -11.99 -2.91
C ASN A 301 17.05 -10.94 -2.02
N SER A 302 17.04 -11.18 -0.70
CA SER A 302 17.64 -10.26 0.27
C SER A 302 17.96 -10.97 1.58
N THR A 303 18.36 -10.19 2.58
CA THR A 303 18.46 -10.65 3.98
C THR A 303 17.62 -9.75 4.87
N VAL A 304 17.12 -10.32 5.96
CA VAL A 304 16.41 -9.59 7.02
C VAL A 304 17.13 -9.79 8.34
N ALA A 305 17.50 -8.71 9.00
CA ALA A 305 18.06 -8.73 10.35
C ALA A 305 16.92 -8.85 11.36
N MET A 306 16.86 -9.96 12.09
CA MET A 306 15.77 -10.22 13.03
C MET A 306 15.89 -9.37 14.30
N SER A 307 14.81 -8.71 14.68
CA SER A 307 14.69 -7.93 15.92
C SER A 307 14.58 -8.84 17.14
N ASP A 308 15.31 -8.50 18.19
CA ASP A 308 15.23 -9.09 19.53
C ASP A 308 14.21 -8.37 20.44
N THR A 309 13.85 -7.14 20.10
CA THR A 309 12.97 -6.29 20.90
C THR A 309 11.52 -6.30 20.43
N PHE A 310 11.23 -6.56 19.16
CA PHE A 310 9.86 -6.57 18.63
C PHE A 310 9.70 -7.54 17.45
N PHE A 311 8.52 -7.53 16.81
CA PHE A 311 8.34 -8.17 15.52
C PHE A 311 9.26 -7.53 14.47
N THR A 312 9.79 -8.35 13.58
CA THR A 312 10.56 -7.86 12.42
C THR A 312 9.59 -7.62 11.28
N PHE A 313 9.37 -6.36 10.89
CA PHE A 313 8.58 -6.05 9.70
C PHE A 313 9.47 -5.92 8.47
N ARG A 314 9.16 -6.68 7.41
CA ARG A 314 9.86 -6.60 6.13
C ARG A 314 8.88 -6.62 4.98
N ASP A 315 8.46 -5.45 4.54
CA ASP A 315 7.67 -5.34 3.32
C ASP A 315 8.57 -5.56 2.10
N VAL A 316 7.99 -6.10 1.02
CA VAL A 316 8.68 -6.36 -0.24
C VAL A 316 7.82 -5.82 -1.38
N ALA A 317 8.42 -4.97 -2.21
CA ALA A 317 7.81 -4.49 -3.44
C ALA A 317 8.44 -5.26 -4.62
N LEU A 318 7.68 -6.16 -5.23
CA LEU A 318 8.12 -6.92 -6.40
C LEU A 318 8.02 -6.07 -7.67
N VAL A 319 8.96 -6.28 -8.57
CA VAL A 319 8.98 -5.64 -9.88
C VAL A 319 8.27 -6.54 -10.88
N ASN A 320 7.35 -5.96 -11.65
CA ASN A 320 6.67 -6.67 -12.73
C ASN A 320 7.67 -6.97 -13.86
N ALA A 321 7.84 -8.25 -14.18
CA ALA A 321 8.84 -8.75 -15.11
C ALA A 321 8.47 -8.52 -16.60
N MET A 322 7.28 -7.99 -16.88
CA MET A 322 6.90 -7.63 -18.25
C MET A 322 7.92 -6.63 -18.80
N PRO A 323 8.40 -6.75 -20.05
CA PRO A 323 9.30 -5.77 -20.64
C PRO A 323 8.66 -4.39 -20.86
N PRO A 324 9.46 -3.29 -20.94
CA PRO A 324 8.99 -2.03 -21.51
C PRO A 324 8.71 -2.19 -23.01
N TYR A 325 7.68 -1.51 -23.51
CA TYR A 325 7.37 -1.40 -24.94
C TYR A 325 6.92 0.02 -25.27
N VAL A 326 6.90 0.38 -26.56
CA VAL A 326 6.36 1.67 -27.02
C VAL A 326 4.84 1.59 -27.06
N SER A 327 4.16 2.26 -26.13
CA SER A 327 2.69 2.28 -26.03
C SER A 327 2.04 3.33 -26.93
N GLY A 328 2.81 4.27 -27.47
CA GLY A 328 2.33 5.26 -28.43
C GLY A 328 3.43 6.09 -29.04
N ILE A 329 3.23 6.56 -30.28
CA ILE A 329 4.19 7.39 -31.01
C ILE A 329 3.46 8.42 -31.89
N ILE A 330 4.03 9.61 -32.02
CA ILE A 330 3.57 10.69 -32.91
C ILE A 330 4.79 11.25 -33.66
N PRO A 331 4.80 11.29 -35.01
CA PRO A 331 3.74 10.89 -35.94
C PRO A 331 3.31 9.43 -35.85
N ALA A 332 2.13 9.13 -36.39
CA ALA A 332 1.67 7.76 -36.55
C ALA A 332 2.49 7.04 -37.64
N GLU A 333 2.49 5.71 -37.62
CA GLU A 333 3.22 4.90 -38.62
C GLU A 333 2.78 5.27 -40.04
N GLY A 334 3.75 5.56 -40.91
CA GLY A 334 3.53 5.92 -42.30
C GLY A 334 2.98 7.33 -42.53
N ASP A 335 2.96 8.21 -41.53
CA ASP A 335 2.55 9.62 -41.72
C ASP A 335 3.40 10.27 -42.84
N SER A 336 2.73 10.91 -43.80
CA SER A 336 3.36 11.52 -44.98
C SER A 336 3.41 13.05 -44.93
N LEU A 337 2.72 13.67 -43.95
CA LEU A 337 2.51 15.11 -43.89
C LEU A 337 3.00 15.73 -42.58
N TYR A 338 3.81 15.00 -41.81
CA TYR A 338 4.23 15.46 -40.50
C TYR A 338 5.05 16.76 -40.61
N PRO A 339 4.65 17.86 -39.92
CA PRO A 339 5.41 19.10 -39.96
C PRO A 339 6.81 18.87 -39.36
N GLY A 340 7.87 19.08 -40.14
CA GLY A 340 9.28 19.00 -39.69
C GLY A 340 9.67 20.04 -38.63
N VAL A 341 8.69 20.73 -38.04
CA VAL A 341 8.82 21.68 -36.94
C VAL A 341 8.11 21.20 -35.67
N ASN A 342 7.26 20.17 -35.78
CA ASN A 342 6.59 19.55 -34.64
C ASN A 342 7.50 18.47 -34.05
N SER A 343 7.50 18.33 -32.72
CA SER A 343 8.38 17.36 -32.06
C SER A 343 7.80 15.94 -32.12
N LEU A 344 8.64 14.97 -32.50
CA LEU A 344 8.32 13.54 -32.39
C LEU A 344 8.15 13.21 -30.90
N GLN A 345 7.09 12.48 -30.56
CA GLN A 345 6.82 12.03 -29.19
C GLN A 345 6.70 10.52 -29.14
N ILE A 346 7.44 9.89 -28.24
CA ILE A 346 7.43 8.45 -28.00
C ILE A 346 7.00 8.24 -26.55
N THR A 347 5.95 7.45 -26.35
CA THR A 347 5.44 7.07 -25.03
C THR A 347 5.71 5.59 -24.78
N PHE A 348 6.36 5.27 -23.68
CA PHE A 348 6.67 3.92 -23.22
C PHE A 348 5.65 3.45 -22.19
N SER A 349 5.46 2.14 -22.10
CA SER A 349 4.54 1.50 -21.17
C SER A 349 4.94 1.65 -19.69
N ARG A 350 6.20 2.00 -19.41
CA ARG A 350 6.76 2.15 -18.05
C ARG A 350 7.95 3.13 -18.03
N PRO A 351 8.40 3.59 -16.85
CA PRO A 351 9.54 4.49 -16.74
C PRO A 351 10.82 3.85 -17.29
N MET A 352 11.50 4.56 -18.18
CA MET A 352 12.71 4.06 -18.85
C MET A 352 14.00 4.48 -18.14
N ASP A 353 15.07 3.70 -18.31
CA ASP A 353 16.43 4.23 -18.13
C ASP A 353 16.74 5.14 -19.33
N THR A 354 16.62 6.45 -19.09
CA THR A 354 16.79 7.46 -20.14
C THR A 354 18.17 7.45 -20.78
N ALA A 355 19.22 7.04 -20.07
CA ALA A 355 20.56 6.93 -20.63
C ALA A 355 20.65 5.77 -21.63
N SER A 356 20.05 4.63 -21.28
CA SER A 356 19.99 3.46 -22.18
C SER A 356 19.23 3.77 -23.47
N VAL A 357 18.07 4.44 -23.39
CA VAL A 357 17.26 4.81 -24.56
C VAL A 357 18.02 5.80 -25.45
N ASN A 358 18.66 6.81 -24.84
CA ASN A 358 19.45 7.80 -25.58
C ASN A 358 20.63 7.18 -26.34
N ALA A 359 21.19 6.09 -25.82
CA ALA A 359 22.27 5.33 -26.48
C ALA A 359 21.77 4.34 -27.54
N ALA A 360 20.50 3.94 -27.46
CA ALA A 360 19.92 2.89 -28.30
C ALA A 360 19.17 3.40 -29.54
N TYR A 361 18.79 4.68 -29.60
CA TYR A 361 18.00 5.19 -30.72
C TYR A 361 18.85 5.73 -31.87
N SER A 362 18.33 5.59 -33.11
CA SER A 362 18.94 6.10 -34.33
C SER A 362 17.88 6.49 -35.37
N PHE A 363 18.25 7.35 -36.31
CA PHE A 363 17.45 7.69 -37.48
C PHE A 363 18.16 7.31 -38.79
N SER A 364 17.40 6.91 -39.79
CA SER A 364 17.83 6.76 -41.17
C SER A 364 16.89 7.55 -42.10
N PRO A 365 17.35 8.56 -42.86
CA PRO A 365 18.71 9.12 -42.88
C PRO A 365 19.18 9.64 -41.51
N ALA A 366 20.49 9.67 -41.30
CA ALA A 366 21.07 10.12 -40.03
C ALA A 366 20.76 11.60 -39.74
N VAL A 367 20.42 11.91 -38.49
CA VAL A 367 20.16 13.27 -38.00
C VAL A 367 21.27 13.68 -37.03
N VAL A 368 21.99 14.75 -37.36
CA VAL A 368 23.27 15.12 -36.72
C VAL A 368 23.11 15.49 -35.23
N SER A 369 21.97 16.09 -34.85
CA SER A 369 21.60 16.26 -33.43
C SER A 369 20.12 16.65 -33.31
N ALA A 370 19.38 15.97 -32.44
CA ALA A 370 18.01 16.33 -32.08
C ALA A 370 17.93 16.57 -30.57
N ALA A 371 17.46 17.74 -30.15
CA ALA A 371 17.25 18.02 -28.72
C ALA A 371 16.18 17.08 -28.17
N ARG A 372 16.42 16.54 -26.97
CA ARG A 372 15.59 15.50 -26.34
C ARG A 372 15.14 15.98 -24.96
N VAL A 373 13.86 15.77 -24.66
CA VAL A 373 13.29 16.10 -23.37
C VAL A 373 12.45 14.93 -22.90
N TRP A 374 12.70 14.48 -21.67
CA TRP A 374 11.87 13.50 -20.98
C TRP A 374 10.85 14.21 -20.09
N ASN A 375 9.66 13.64 -19.98
CA ASN A 375 8.71 14.07 -18.96
C ASN A 375 9.14 13.59 -17.56
N ALA A 376 8.48 14.12 -16.53
CA ALA A 376 8.88 13.91 -15.13
C ALA A 376 8.82 12.45 -14.66
N ASN A 377 8.00 11.60 -15.30
CA ASN A 377 7.90 10.18 -14.97
C ASN A 377 8.74 9.27 -15.90
N GLU A 378 9.55 9.87 -16.78
CA GLU A 378 10.45 9.19 -17.73
C GLU A 378 9.74 8.15 -18.61
N ARG A 379 8.46 8.39 -18.91
CA ARG A 379 7.67 7.56 -19.83
C ARG A 379 7.52 8.17 -21.22
N THR A 380 7.74 9.47 -21.37
CA THR A 380 7.56 10.15 -22.65
C THR A 380 8.84 10.87 -23.05
N LEU A 381 9.38 10.49 -24.20
CA LEU A 381 10.51 11.14 -24.86
C LEU A 381 9.99 12.05 -25.97
N THR A 382 10.32 13.34 -25.88
CA THR A 382 10.06 14.34 -26.91
C THR A 382 11.36 14.66 -27.64
N ILE A 383 11.37 14.51 -28.97
CA ILE A 383 12.52 14.75 -29.84
C ILE A 383 12.20 15.95 -30.75
N ASN A 384 13.02 16.99 -30.64
CA ASN A 384 12.93 18.16 -31.50
C ASN A 384 13.37 17.82 -32.92
N THR A 385 12.54 18.16 -33.91
CA THR A 385 12.74 17.81 -35.32
C THR A 385 13.36 18.92 -36.17
N SER A 386 13.80 20.03 -35.58
CA SER A 386 14.36 21.17 -36.35
C SER A 386 15.58 20.83 -37.22
N ALA A 387 16.29 19.74 -36.94
CA ALA A 387 17.40 19.23 -37.73
C ALA A 387 16.97 18.26 -38.86
N PHE A 388 15.68 17.92 -38.96
CA PHE A 388 15.14 17.02 -39.97
C PHE A 388 14.95 17.78 -41.27
N GLN A 389 15.27 17.12 -42.39
CA GLN A 389 15.02 17.66 -43.72
C GLN A 389 13.54 17.53 -44.05
N PHE A 390 12.96 18.53 -44.71
CA PHE A 390 11.59 18.48 -45.22
C PHE A 390 11.48 17.51 -46.41
N GLY A 391 10.28 16.99 -46.67
CA GLY A 391 10.01 16.08 -47.79
C GLY A 391 10.83 14.78 -47.75
N THR A 392 11.26 14.34 -46.57
CA THR A 392 12.19 13.22 -46.40
C THR A 392 11.54 12.10 -45.58
N GLN A 393 11.68 10.86 -46.06
CA GLN A 393 11.29 9.67 -45.31
C GLN A 393 12.35 9.33 -44.26
N TYR A 394 11.92 9.13 -43.02
CA TYR A 394 12.76 8.73 -41.89
C TYR A 394 12.29 7.40 -41.31
N THR A 395 13.24 6.55 -40.98
CA THR A 395 13.08 5.37 -40.12
C THR A 395 13.73 5.67 -38.78
N LEU A 396 12.94 5.69 -37.71
CA LEU A 396 13.39 5.63 -36.33
C LEU A 396 13.63 4.16 -35.95
N THR A 397 14.75 3.89 -35.29
CA THR A 397 15.01 2.60 -34.65
C THR A 397 15.40 2.83 -33.20
N ILE A 398 14.85 2.04 -32.28
CA ILE A 398 15.30 1.95 -30.89
C ILE A 398 15.76 0.51 -30.66
N GLN A 399 17.05 0.34 -30.43
CA GLN A 399 17.67 -0.98 -30.25
C GLN A 399 17.22 -1.63 -28.93
N PRO A 400 17.25 -2.98 -28.83
CA PRO A 400 16.87 -3.71 -27.62
C PRO A 400 17.78 -3.45 -26.41
N THR A 401 18.88 -2.74 -26.59
CA THR A 401 19.74 -2.25 -25.51
C THR A 401 19.08 -1.14 -24.69
N ALA A 402 17.99 -0.53 -25.17
CA ALA A 402 17.11 0.31 -24.38
C ALA A 402 16.43 -0.51 -23.28
N LYS A 403 16.38 0.01 -22.05
CA LYS A 403 15.88 -0.71 -20.88
C LYS A 403 14.96 0.15 -20.02
N ASP A 404 14.12 -0.52 -19.23
CA ASP A 404 13.45 0.13 -18.11
C ASP A 404 14.39 0.35 -16.92
N LYS A 405 13.88 0.99 -15.85
CA LYS A 405 14.65 1.22 -14.61
C LYS A 405 15.08 -0.05 -13.86
N TYR A 406 14.55 -1.20 -14.24
CA TYR A 406 14.79 -2.49 -13.61
C TYR A 406 15.65 -3.41 -14.48
N ASN A 407 16.23 -2.87 -15.57
CA ASN A 407 17.07 -3.56 -16.54
C ASN A 407 16.35 -4.54 -17.47
N HIS A 408 15.02 -4.46 -17.60
CA HIS A 408 14.32 -5.23 -18.62
C HIS A 408 14.57 -4.62 -20.01
N PRO A 409 15.00 -5.41 -21.00
CA PRO A 409 15.22 -4.93 -22.37
C PRO A 409 13.90 -4.56 -23.05
N LEU A 410 13.95 -3.62 -24.00
CA LEU A 410 12.81 -3.23 -24.83
C LEU A 410 12.20 -4.43 -25.56
N ASP A 411 10.89 -4.55 -25.49
CA ASP A 411 10.03 -5.34 -26.38
C ASP A 411 9.60 -4.42 -27.52
N GLY A 412 10.34 -4.51 -28.63
CA GLY A 412 10.25 -3.58 -29.75
C GLY A 412 9.08 -3.87 -30.69
N ASP A 413 8.69 -5.14 -30.79
CA ASP A 413 7.61 -5.66 -31.63
C ASP A 413 6.31 -5.86 -30.84
N GLY A 414 6.35 -5.75 -29.51
CA GLY A 414 5.20 -5.83 -28.62
C GLY A 414 4.69 -7.25 -28.39
N ASN A 415 5.53 -8.27 -28.57
CA ASN A 415 5.14 -9.67 -28.43
C ASN A 415 5.10 -10.18 -26.97
N GLY A 416 5.48 -9.34 -26.01
CA GLY A 416 5.57 -9.65 -24.58
C GLY A 416 6.95 -10.15 -24.14
N THR A 417 7.92 -10.24 -25.04
CA THR A 417 9.30 -10.68 -24.78
C THR A 417 10.27 -9.59 -25.21
N GLY A 418 11.07 -9.09 -24.27
CA GLY A 418 12.06 -8.06 -24.59
C GLY A 418 13.29 -8.63 -25.27
N GLY A 419 13.96 -7.82 -26.08
CA GLY A 419 15.21 -8.20 -26.75
C GLY A 419 15.25 -7.90 -28.25
N ASP A 420 14.22 -7.28 -28.79
CA ASP A 420 14.12 -6.87 -30.19
C ASP A 420 13.99 -5.34 -30.35
N ALA A 421 14.21 -4.86 -31.58
CA ALA A 421 14.26 -3.43 -31.86
C ALA A 421 12.89 -2.89 -32.25
N PHE A 422 12.52 -1.72 -31.71
CA PHE A 422 11.38 -0.96 -32.21
C PHE A 422 11.78 -0.22 -33.50
N VAL A 423 10.97 -0.35 -34.55
CA VAL A 423 11.18 0.31 -35.84
C VAL A 423 9.92 1.08 -36.23
N HIS A 424 10.10 2.34 -36.62
CA HIS A 424 8.99 3.22 -36.94
C HIS A 424 9.31 4.11 -38.15
N ASN A 425 8.37 4.23 -39.09
CA ASN A 425 8.58 4.99 -40.32
C ASN A 425 7.62 6.16 -40.43
N PHE A 426 8.13 7.32 -40.84
CA PHE A 426 7.35 8.52 -41.12
C PHE A 426 8.04 9.40 -42.15
N SER A 427 7.33 10.38 -42.71
CA SER A 427 7.90 11.37 -43.63
C SER A 427 7.58 12.78 -43.16
N THR A 428 8.54 13.68 -43.31
CA THR A 428 8.32 15.11 -43.12
C THR A 428 7.61 15.69 -44.35
N ARG A 429 6.66 16.60 -44.15
CA ARG A 429 6.03 17.33 -45.26
C ARG A 429 7.06 18.18 -46.02
N VAL A 430 6.73 18.60 -47.23
CA VAL A 430 7.48 19.63 -47.96
C VAL A 430 7.43 20.97 -47.20
N PRO A 431 8.42 21.87 -47.37
CA PRO A 431 8.40 23.19 -46.73
C PRO A 431 7.12 23.94 -47.10
N ASP A 432 6.56 24.68 -46.14
CA ASP A 432 5.50 25.62 -46.47
C ASP A 432 6.09 26.77 -47.30
N ALA A 433 5.64 26.85 -48.56
CA ALA A 433 6.09 27.86 -49.50
C ALA A 433 5.04 28.97 -49.70
N ILE A 434 3.86 28.85 -49.07
CA ILE A 434 2.82 29.87 -49.14
C ILE A 434 3.15 30.92 -48.08
N ALA A 435 3.29 32.18 -48.48
CA ALA A 435 3.55 33.25 -47.54
C ALA A 435 2.29 33.59 -46.73
N PRO A 436 2.44 34.02 -45.46
CA PRO A 436 1.30 34.41 -44.65
C PRO A 436 0.65 35.66 -45.23
N LYS A 437 -0.66 35.62 -45.42
CA LYS A 437 -1.46 36.78 -45.85
C LYS A 437 -2.51 37.12 -44.82
N VAL A 438 -2.89 38.39 -44.74
CA VAL A 438 -4.06 38.82 -43.97
C VAL A 438 -5.31 38.29 -44.68
N VAL A 439 -6.09 37.46 -43.98
CA VAL A 439 -7.36 36.92 -44.49
C VAL A 439 -8.57 37.64 -43.92
N PHE A 440 -8.37 38.37 -42.82
CA PHE A 440 -9.40 39.19 -42.19
C PHE A 440 -8.75 40.37 -41.48
N SER A 441 -9.40 41.53 -41.56
CA SER A 441 -9.09 42.71 -40.76
C SER A 441 -10.37 43.29 -40.16
N TYR A 442 -10.27 43.75 -38.92
CA TYR A 442 -11.24 44.63 -38.32
C TYR A 442 -10.53 45.91 -37.85
N PRO A 443 -11.03 47.11 -38.20
CA PRO A 443 -12.09 47.37 -39.17
C PRO A 443 -11.82 46.75 -40.56
N ALA A 444 -12.89 46.42 -41.28
CA ALA A 444 -12.75 45.98 -42.66
C ALA A 444 -12.18 47.13 -43.52
N ASP A 445 -11.54 46.80 -44.64
CA ASP A 445 -11.00 47.82 -45.53
C ASP A 445 -12.09 48.81 -45.94
N MET A 446 -11.75 50.10 -45.89
CA MET A 446 -12.65 51.24 -46.13
C MET A 446 -13.91 51.31 -45.22
N ALA A 447 -13.96 50.59 -44.10
CA ALA A 447 -15.13 50.63 -43.21
C ALA A 447 -15.24 51.96 -42.45
N ASN A 448 -16.46 52.51 -42.40
CA ASN A 448 -16.80 53.61 -41.50
C ASN A 448 -17.14 53.07 -40.12
N VAL A 449 -16.23 53.26 -39.16
CA VAL A 449 -16.43 52.78 -37.79
C VAL A 449 -16.82 53.94 -36.87
N MET A 450 -17.97 53.79 -36.21
CA MET A 450 -18.53 54.80 -35.31
C MET A 450 -17.80 54.87 -33.95
N GLU A 451 -17.05 53.82 -33.60
CA GLU A 451 -16.25 53.78 -32.38
C GLU A 451 -15.05 54.72 -32.47
N LYS A 452 -14.83 55.53 -31.42
CA LYS A 452 -13.72 56.50 -31.40
C LYS A 452 -12.34 55.85 -31.21
N ARG A 453 -12.27 54.59 -30.76
CA ARG A 453 -11.04 53.83 -30.48
C ARG A 453 -11.25 52.33 -30.76
N PRO A 454 -11.51 51.92 -32.01
CA PRO A 454 -11.73 50.52 -32.32
C PRO A 454 -10.45 49.71 -32.08
N VAL A 455 -10.60 48.47 -31.60
CA VAL A 455 -9.48 47.52 -31.53
C VAL A 455 -9.18 47.03 -32.94
N ILE A 456 -7.92 47.08 -33.36
CA ILE A 456 -7.52 46.58 -34.68
C ILE A 456 -7.19 45.10 -34.57
N ASN A 457 -7.95 44.26 -35.25
CA ASN A 457 -7.71 42.81 -35.32
C ASN A 457 -7.26 42.44 -36.73
N LEU A 458 -6.18 41.65 -36.82
CA LEU A 458 -5.71 41.03 -38.05
C LEU A 458 -5.68 39.52 -37.85
N THR A 459 -6.29 38.79 -38.77
CA THR A 459 -6.17 37.33 -38.84
C THR A 459 -5.35 36.97 -40.07
N PHE A 460 -4.33 36.14 -39.87
CA PHE A 460 -3.45 35.66 -40.94
C PHE A 460 -3.87 34.26 -41.40
N SER A 461 -3.52 33.91 -42.64
CA SER A 461 -3.78 32.59 -43.22
C SER A 461 -3.08 31.43 -42.51
N GLU A 462 -2.07 31.73 -41.68
CA GLU A 462 -1.27 30.77 -40.92
C GLU A 462 -0.64 31.46 -39.68
N PRO A 463 -0.11 30.70 -38.71
CA PRO A 463 0.57 31.27 -37.54
C PRO A 463 1.78 32.13 -37.93
N ILE A 464 1.82 33.38 -37.46
CA ILE A 464 2.97 34.26 -37.64
C ILE A 464 3.90 34.23 -36.42
N LYS A 465 5.21 34.16 -36.67
CA LYS A 465 6.23 34.43 -35.65
C LYS A 465 6.08 35.87 -35.15
N THR A 466 5.45 36.08 -33.99
CA THR A 466 5.07 37.42 -33.47
C THR A 466 6.23 38.42 -33.43
N SER A 467 7.46 37.96 -33.17
CA SER A 467 8.66 38.82 -33.18
C SER A 467 8.95 39.45 -34.55
N SER A 468 8.39 38.93 -35.66
CA SER A 468 8.56 39.50 -36.99
C SER A 468 7.63 40.69 -37.28
N LEU A 469 6.59 40.88 -36.47
CA LEU A 469 5.60 41.96 -36.62
C LEU A 469 5.96 43.23 -35.81
N SER A 470 6.79 43.09 -34.77
CA SER A 470 7.19 44.21 -33.92
C SER A 470 7.89 45.29 -34.75
N GLY A 471 7.42 46.54 -34.65
CA GLY A 471 7.93 47.69 -35.40
C GLY A 471 7.60 47.69 -36.90
N LYS A 472 6.87 46.70 -37.42
CA LYS A 472 6.50 46.58 -38.84
C LYS A 472 5.04 46.91 -39.14
N ILE A 473 4.27 47.30 -38.12
CA ILE A 473 2.90 47.77 -38.26
C ILE A 473 2.90 49.28 -38.03
N SER A 474 2.46 50.04 -39.03
CA SER A 474 2.33 51.49 -38.97
C SER A 474 0.86 51.90 -39.04
N TYR A 475 0.46 52.83 -38.18
CA TYR A 475 -0.87 53.43 -38.22
C TYR A 475 -0.71 54.85 -38.75
N ILE A 476 -1.29 55.16 -39.90
CA ILE A 476 -1.14 56.49 -40.51
C ILE A 476 -2.45 57.24 -40.38
N ASN A 477 -2.41 58.42 -39.77
CA ASN A 477 -3.53 59.34 -39.87
C ASN A 477 -3.47 60.02 -41.24
N THR A 478 -4.32 59.59 -42.17
CA THR A 478 -4.35 60.10 -43.54
C THR A 478 -4.70 61.59 -43.65
N SER A 479 -5.34 62.18 -42.63
CA SER A 479 -5.63 63.62 -42.61
C SER A 479 -4.42 64.50 -42.25
N THR A 480 -3.42 63.93 -41.57
CA THR A 480 -2.24 64.66 -41.08
C THR A 480 -0.91 64.08 -41.60
N ASN A 481 -0.97 62.95 -42.32
CA ASN A 481 0.18 62.12 -42.71
C ASN A 481 1.12 61.75 -41.55
N ALA A 482 0.63 61.81 -40.31
CA ALA A 482 1.40 61.46 -39.12
C ALA A 482 1.30 59.97 -38.84
N ASN A 483 2.42 59.34 -38.49
CA ASN A 483 2.44 58.00 -37.93
C ASN A 483 1.96 58.06 -36.47
N ILE A 484 0.90 57.32 -36.18
CA ILE A 484 0.28 57.18 -34.86
C ILE A 484 0.89 55.95 -34.18
N GLN A 485 2.21 55.91 -34.02
CA GLN A 485 2.84 54.91 -33.15
C GLN A 485 3.01 55.52 -31.75
N THR A 486 2.39 54.90 -30.75
CA THR A 486 2.75 55.02 -29.33
C THR A 486 3.14 53.65 -28.80
#